data_AF-A0AAV8WSH8-F1
#
_entry.id   AF-A0AAV8WSH8-F1
#
_cell.length_a   1.000
_cell.length_b   1.000
_cell.length_c   1.000
_cell.angle_alpha   90.00
_cell.angle_beta   90.00
_cell.angle_gamma   90.00
#
_symmetry.space_group_name_H-M   'P 1'
#
loop_
_entity.id
_entity.type
_entity.pdbx_description
1 polymer ?
#
loop_
_entity_poly.entity_id
_entity_poly.type
_entity_poly.pdbx_seq_one_letter_code
_entity_poly.pdbx_strand_id
1 'polypeptide(L)'
;MVREWKRKERGALFWYSRVWRNNICLIWGEIRSLWGEGLLEYIADLWNIVDFITNLFYVIWLALRIASYYITWRDERTGKRTWYPREEWDSFEPMLLAEGAFAAGMIFR
;
A
#
# COMPACT_ATOMS: atom_id res chain seq x y z
N MET A 1 17.49 -12.08 17.92
CA MET A 1 16.10 -11.61 17.80
C MET A 1 15.96 -10.38 16.90
N VAL A 2 16.29 -9.14 17.30
CA VAL A 2 16.07 -7.91 16.49
C VAL A 2 16.66 -7.97 15.06
N ARG A 3 17.85 -8.55 14.89
CA ARG A 3 18.49 -8.70 13.57
C ARG A 3 17.76 -9.65 12.62
N GLU A 4 16.99 -10.60 13.14
CA GLU A 4 16.19 -11.53 12.31
C GLU A 4 14.87 -10.91 11.88
N TRP A 5 14.28 -10.06 12.71
CA TRP A 5 13.11 -9.25 12.36
C TRP A 5 13.43 -8.28 11.23
N LYS A 6 14.53 -7.52 11.36
CA LYS A 6 15.04 -6.65 10.28
C LYS A 6 15.27 -7.41 8.98
N ARG A 7 15.74 -8.67 9.07
CA ARG A 7 15.97 -9.52 7.89
C ARG A 7 14.68 -9.90 7.17
N LYS A 8 13.53 -9.95 7.87
CA LYS A 8 12.23 -10.37 7.32
C LYS A 8 11.29 -9.22 6.92
N GLU A 9 11.76 -7.97 6.98
CA GLU A 9 10.94 -6.79 6.68
C GLU A 9 10.43 -6.75 5.23
N ARG A 10 11.23 -7.20 4.26
CA ARG A 10 10.92 -7.15 2.81
C ARG A 10 9.62 -7.87 2.40
N GLY A 11 9.22 -8.90 3.15
CA GLY A 11 8.00 -9.69 2.89
C GLY A 11 6.92 -9.51 3.96
N ALA A 12 7.06 -8.54 4.86
CA ALA A 12 6.13 -8.36 5.97
C ALA A 12 4.79 -7.76 5.49
N LEU A 13 3.79 -8.64 5.31
CA LEU A 13 2.46 -8.30 4.82
C LEU A 13 1.53 -7.76 5.93
N PHE A 14 1.64 -8.29 7.16
CA PHE A 14 0.53 -8.24 8.15
C PHE A 14 0.80 -7.53 9.49
N TRP A 15 1.88 -6.75 9.64
CA TRP A 15 2.09 -6.07 10.94
C TRP A 15 1.05 -4.97 11.25
N TYR A 16 0.32 -4.48 10.22
CA TYR A 16 -0.68 -3.41 10.34
C TYR A 16 -2.13 -3.87 10.05
N SER A 17 -2.61 -4.95 10.70
CA SER A 17 -3.99 -5.46 10.54
C SER A 17 -5.09 -4.40 10.72
N ARG A 18 -4.85 -3.36 11.53
CA ARG A 18 -5.79 -2.26 11.79
C ARG A 18 -5.90 -1.27 10.62
N VAL A 19 -4.81 -0.99 9.91
CA VAL A 19 -4.79 -0.05 8.78
C VAL A 19 -5.53 -0.65 7.58
N TRP A 20 -5.37 -1.97 7.37
CA TRP A 20 -6.06 -2.71 6.32
C TRP A 20 -7.58 -2.58 6.39
N ARG A 21 -8.15 -2.77 7.59
CA ARG A 21 -9.58 -2.68 7.81
C ARG A 21 -10.10 -1.27 7.52
N ASN A 22 -9.37 -0.25 7.99
CA ASN A 22 -9.75 1.15 7.79
C ASN A 22 -9.78 1.52 6.30
N ASN A 23 -8.78 1.08 5.53
CA ASN A 23 -8.72 1.36 4.09
C ASN A 23 -9.87 0.74 3.30
N ILE A 24 -10.25 -0.50 3.62
CA ILE A 24 -11.38 -1.16 2.95
C ILE A 24 -12.70 -0.43 3.25
N CYS A 25 -12.88 0.05 4.49
CA CYS A 25 -14.06 0.84 4.85
C CYS A 25 -14.12 2.20 4.14
N LEU A 26 -12.97 2.87 3.96
CA LEU A 26 -12.89 4.16 3.25
C LEU A 26 -13.21 4.01 1.76
N ILE A 27 -12.62 3.01 1.09
CA ILE A 27 -12.90 2.71 -0.32
C ILE A 27 -14.39 2.37 -0.51
N TRP A 28 -14.97 1.61 0.40
CA TRP A 28 -16.40 1.29 0.35
C TRP A 28 -17.29 2.53 0.52
N GLY A 29 -16.88 3.48 1.36
CA GLY A 29 -17.53 4.78 1.54
C GLY A 29 -17.56 5.61 0.25
N GLU A 30 -16.42 5.75 -0.42
CA GLU A 30 -16.31 6.45 -1.70
C GLU A 30 -17.18 5.83 -2.79
N ILE A 31 -17.17 4.49 -2.91
CA ILE A 31 -18.00 3.78 -3.88
C ILE A 31 -19.48 4.08 -3.61
N ARG A 32 -19.91 4.15 -2.35
CA ARG A 32 -21.29 4.48 -1.98
C ARG A 32 -21.66 5.93 -2.30
N SER A 33 -20.74 6.88 -2.10
CA SER A 33 -20.94 8.29 -2.50
C SER A 33 -21.08 8.42 -4.02
N LEU A 34 -20.16 7.81 -4.79
CA LEU A 34 -20.20 7.77 -6.26
C LEU A 34 -21.52 7.20 -6.81
N TRP A 35 -22.05 6.15 -6.19
CA TRP A 35 -23.33 5.55 -6.58
C TRP A 35 -24.56 6.38 -6.18
N GLY A 36 -24.44 7.28 -5.20
CA GLY A 36 -25.54 8.12 -4.72
C GLY A 36 -25.66 9.46 -5.43
N GLU A 37 -24.53 10.14 -5.65
CA GLU A 37 -24.48 11.50 -6.22
C GLU A 37 -24.31 11.50 -7.74
N GLY A 38 -23.76 10.41 -8.31
CA GLY A 38 -23.52 10.30 -9.75
C GLY A 38 -22.17 10.90 -10.18
N LEU A 39 -21.60 10.31 -11.25
CA LEU A 39 -20.20 10.54 -11.64
C LEU A 39 -19.89 12.00 -12.04
N LEU A 40 -20.83 12.69 -12.68
CA LEU A 40 -20.62 14.06 -13.18
C LEU A 40 -20.56 15.09 -12.05
N GLU A 41 -21.44 14.95 -11.05
CA GLU A 41 -21.46 15.83 -9.88
C GLU A 41 -20.23 15.57 -8.99
N TYR A 42 -19.82 14.30 -8.89
CA TYR A 42 -18.61 13.93 -8.16
C TYR A 42 -17.33 14.55 -8.73
N ILE A 43 -17.13 14.50 -10.06
CA ILE A 43 -15.93 15.07 -10.72
C ILE A 43 -15.97 16.61 -10.73
N ALA A 44 -17.15 17.23 -10.63
CA ALA A 44 -17.27 18.68 -10.55
C ALA A 44 -16.77 19.25 -9.21
N ASP A 45 -16.77 18.45 -8.14
CA ASP A 45 -16.22 18.83 -6.85
C ASP A 45 -14.74 18.46 -6.73
N LEU A 46 -13.89 19.46 -6.49
CA LEU A 46 -12.45 19.27 -6.30
C LEU A 46 -12.14 18.46 -5.04
N TRP A 47 -12.95 18.57 -3.99
CA TRP A 47 -12.72 17.85 -2.74
C TRP A 47 -12.91 16.34 -2.92
N ASN A 48 -13.92 15.93 -3.67
CA ASN A 48 -14.15 14.53 -4.05
C ASN A 48 -12.96 13.96 -4.85
N ILE A 49 -12.33 14.76 -5.72
CA ILE A 49 -11.12 14.34 -6.44
C ILE A 49 -9.94 14.12 -5.47
N VAL A 50 -9.78 14.99 -4.48
CA VAL A 50 -8.72 14.85 -3.46
C VAL A 50 -8.96 13.59 -2.61
N ASP A 51 -10.20 13.33 -2.22
CA ASP A 51 -10.58 12.12 -1.48
C ASP A 51 -10.35 10.85 -2.31
N PHE A 52 -10.68 10.88 -3.61
CA PHE A 52 -10.40 9.80 -4.54
C PHE A 52 -8.89 9.51 -4.65
N ILE A 53 -8.06 10.55 -4.82
CA ILE A 53 -6.60 10.41 -4.93
C ILE A 53 -6.00 9.85 -3.64
N THR A 54 -6.51 10.30 -2.48
CA THR A 54 -6.05 9.81 -1.17
C THR A 54 -6.37 8.32 -1.00
N ASN A 55 -7.58 7.90 -1.36
CA ASN A 55 -7.96 6.49 -1.37
C ASN A 55 -7.16 5.66 -2.40
N LEU A 56 -6.82 6.24 -3.56
CA LEU A 56 -5.97 5.62 -4.55
C LEU A 56 -4.55 5.34 -4.01
N PHE A 57 -3.93 6.28 -3.29
CA PHE A 57 -2.63 6.05 -2.66
C PHE A 57 -2.66 4.91 -1.65
N TYR A 58 -3.76 4.74 -0.91
CA TYR A 58 -3.94 3.60 -0.03
C TYR A 58 -4.12 2.26 -0.77
N VAL A 59 -4.79 2.27 -1.93
CA VAL A 59 -4.88 1.10 -2.82
C VAL A 59 -3.52 0.75 -3.42
N ILE A 60 -2.74 1.74 -3.85
CA ILE A 60 -1.37 1.54 -4.36
C ILE A 60 -0.47 0.98 -3.26
N TRP A 61 -0.54 1.52 -2.04
CA TRP A 61 0.15 0.98 -0.87
C TRP A 61 -0.18 -0.50 -0.64
N LEU A 62 -1.48 -0.85 -0.72
CA LEU A 62 -1.96 -2.23 -0.60
C LEU A 62 -1.34 -3.15 -1.67
N ALA A 63 -1.45 -2.74 -2.93
CA ALA A 63 -0.96 -3.49 -4.07
C ALA A 63 0.56 -3.73 -3.99
N LEU A 64 1.33 -2.71 -3.61
CA LEU A 64 2.77 -2.79 -3.46
C LEU A 64 3.20 -3.72 -2.31
N ARG A 65 2.46 -3.74 -1.20
CA ARG A 65 2.69 -4.71 -0.10
C ARG A 65 2.46 -6.14 -0.54
N ILE A 66 1.39 -6.40 -1.31
CA ILE A 66 1.12 -7.72 -1.89
C ILE A 66 2.22 -8.09 -2.89
N ALA A 67 2.64 -7.17 -3.75
CA ALA A 67 3.71 -7.39 -4.72
C ALA A 67 5.03 -7.77 -4.03
N SER A 68 5.40 -7.05 -2.96
CA SER A 68 6.60 -7.33 -2.17
C SER A 68 6.58 -8.74 -1.56
N TYR A 69 5.43 -9.14 -1.02
CA TYR A 69 5.25 -10.50 -0.51
C TYR A 69 5.36 -11.55 -1.62
N TYR A 70 4.69 -11.32 -2.75
CA TYR A 70 4.70 -12.25 -3.88
C TYR A 70 6.11 -12.44 -4.46
N ILE A 71 6.86 -11.35 -4.63
CA ILE A 71 8.25 -11.39 -5.12
C ILE A 71 9.14 -12.13 -4.12
N THR A 72 9.03 -11.82 -2.83
CA THR A 72 9.81 -12.51 -1.78
C THR A 72 9.51 -14.01 -1.78
N TRP A 73 8.24 -14.39 -1.83
CA TRP A 73 7.82 -15.79 -1.88
C TRP A 73 8.31 -16.51 -3.15
N ARG A 74 8.27 -15.84 -4.30
CA ARG A 74 8.78 -16.39 -5.57
C ARG A 74 10.29 -16.63 -5.50
N ASP A 75 11.02 -15.65 -4.98
CA ASP A 75 12.48 -15.73 -4.89
C ASP A 75 12.93 -16.80 -3.88
N GLU A 76 12.17 -17.01 -2.80
CA GLU A 76 12.41 -18.10 -1.83
C GLU A 76 12.30 -19.47 -2.49
N ARG A 77 11.27 -19.65 -3.34
CA ARG A 77 11.09 -20.91 -4.10
C ARG A 77 12.14 -21.13 -5.16
N THR A 78 12.74 -20.07 -5.67
CA THR A 78 13.79 -20.12 -6.68
C THR A 78 15.18 -20.29 -6.05
N GLY A 79 15.28 -20.34 -4.71
CA GLY A 79 16.55 -20.48 -3.99
C GLY A 79 17.43 -19.23 -4.04
N LYS A 80 16.87 -18.06 -4.40
CA LYS A 80 17.60 -16.79 -4.42
C LYS A 80 17.73 -16.22 -3.02
N ARG A 81 18.73 -15.34 -2.82
CA ARG A 81 18.89 -14.58 -1.57
C ARG A 81 17.74 -13.56 -1.44
N THR A 82 16.69 -13.93 -0.74
CA THR A 82 15.48 -13.12 -0.53
C THR A 82 15.63 -12.10 0.57
N TRP A 83 16.41 -12.44 1.59
CA TRP A 83 16.57 -11.67 2.81
C TRP A 83 17.95 -11.01 2.85
N TYR A 84 17.98 -9.72 2.54
CA TYR A 84 19.16 -8.88 2.63
C TYR A 84 18.83 -7.52 3.27
N PRO A 85 19.84 -6.85 3.85
CA PRO A 85 19.68 -5.56 4.53
C PRO A 85 19.03 -4.49 3.64
N ARG A 86 18.33 -3.53 4.25
CA ARG A 86 17.61 -2.45 3.54
C ARG A 86 18.53 -1.60 2.66
N GLU A 87 19.80 -1.51 3.02
CA GLU A 87 20.82 -0.76 2.30
C GLU A 87 21.15 -1.39 0.93
N GLU A 88 20.91 -2.69 0.76
CA GLU A 88 21.11 -3.43 -0.50
C GLU A 88 19.83 -3.45 -1.37
N TRP A 89 18.75 -2.79 -0.96
CA TRP A 89 17.47 -2.76 -1.69
C TRP A 89 17.57 -1.90 -2.95
N ASP A 90 17.01 -2.40 -4.04
CA ASP A 90 16.85 -1.61 -5.26
C ASP A 90 15.93 -0.41 -4.97
N SER A 91 16.19 0.72 -5.64
CA SER A 91 15.40 1.94 -5.44
C SER A 91 13.93 1.77 -5.81
N PHE A 92 13.60 0.82 -6.68
CA PHE A 92 12.23 0.47 -7.07
C PHE A 92 11.68 -0.78 -6.35
N GLU A 93 12.26 -1.17 -5.21
CA GLU A 93 11.70 -2.24 -4.39
C GLU A 93 10.26 -1.89 -3.96
N PRO A 94 9.27 -2.79 -4.19
CA PRO A 94 7.87 -2.52 -3.89
C PRO A 94 7.62 -2.12 -2.44
N MET A 95 8.42 -2.64 -1.50
CA MET A 95 8.34 -2.27 -0.09
C MET A 95 8.68 -0.79 0.17
N LEU A 96 9.70 -0.24 -0.49
CA LEU A 96 10.07 1.17 -0.36
C LEU A 96 9.01 2.07 -0.99
N LEU A 97 8.55 1.70 -2.18
CA LEU A 97 7.47 2.40 -2.86
C LEU A 97 6.18 2.39 -2.04
N ALA A 98 5.89 1.28 -1.34
CA ALA A 98 4.76 1.21 -0.43
C ALA A 98 4.90 2.20 0.73
N GLU A 99 6.07 2.29 1.39
CA GLU A 99 6.30 3.28 2.45
C GLU A 99 6.09 4.72 1.95
N GLY A 100 6.59 5.04 0.75
CA GLY A 100 6.36 6.34 0.10
C GLY A 100 4.89 6.61 -0.21
N ALA A 101 4.18 5.65 -0.79
CA ALA A 101 2.75 5.78 -1.10
C ALA A 101 1.90 5.94 0.17
N PHE A 102 2.26 5.27 1.26
CA PHE A 102 1.62 5.44 2.56
C PHE A 102 1.86 6.84 3.13
N ALA A 103 3.10 7.33 3.09
CA ALA A 103 3.42 8.68 3.53
C ALA A 103 2.67 9.74 2.70
N ALA A 104 2.59 9.56 1.38
CA ALA A 104 1.81 10.42 0.50
C ALA A 104 0.31 10.42 0.86
N GLY A 105 -0.30 9.25 1.04
CA GLY A 105 -1.71 9.14 1.44
C GLY A 105 -2.00 9.71 2.84
N MET A 106 -1.01 9.77 3.73
CA MET A 106 -1.16 10.39 5.06
C MET A 106 -1.07 11.92 5.04
N ILE A 107 -0.49 12.55 4.01
CA ILE A 107 -0.36 14.01 3.91
C ILE A 107 -1.69 14.68 3.54
N PHE A 108 -2.47 14.03 2.67
CA PHE A 108 -3.74 14.56 2.18
C PHE A 108 -4.92 14.34 3.15
N ARG A 109 -4.68 13.64 4.25
CA ARG A 109 -5.69 13.28 5.24
C ARG A 109 -5.68 14.21 6.46
#